data_AF-A0A7Y6ZFM1-F1
#
_entry.id   AF-A0A7Y6ZFM1-F1
#
_cell.length_a   1.000
_cell.length_b   1.000
_cell.length_c   1.000
_cell.angle_alpha   90.00
_cell.angle_beta   90.00
_cell.angle_gamma   90.00
#
_symmetry.space_group_name_H-M   'P 1'
#
loop_
_entity.id
_entity.type
_entity.pdbx_description
1 polymer ?
#
loop_
_entity_poly.entity_id
_entity_poly.type
_entity_poly.pdbx_seq_one_letter_code
_entity_poly.pdbx_strand_id
1 'polypeptide(L)'
;MSVIDHKTGAARPLILQIGFNRCGTLSFHRLMEDNGIPALHWQEPEGRNVAQVMVSNLAMGRKPFDGFEGVRAFSDIAFLNGQMMIDGARLFRSLHAAYPDAYFFFNTRDKSDWIASRAAHANGTFLKRFCKMSGLDEAGAKAAWGEMFDRHTAEVQSYFAMADARFLQFDLDRDAPSKIADWLSPDFAVDASLWGHYNRKSQPRALRAETNKEALG
;
A
#
# COMPACT_ATOMS: atom_id res chain seq x y z
N MET A 1 -19.30 18.10 -1.62
CA MET A 1 -19.51 18.30 -3.06
C MET A 1 -19.34 16.93 -3.70
N SER A 2 -20.45 16.33 -4.14
CA SER A 2 -20.50 14.91 -4.54
C SER A 2 -19.85 14.74 -5.91
N VAL A 3 -18.81 13.90 -6.01
CA VAL A 3 -18.23 13.50 -7.30
C VAL A 3 -19.13 12.41 -7.87
N ILE A 4 -20.26 12.81 -8.45
CA ILE A 4 -21.04 11.95 -9.34
C ILE A 4 -20.49 12.19 -10.73
N ASP A 5 -19.75 11.22 -11.25
CA ASP A 5 -19.41 11.18 -12.66
C ASP A 5 -20.66 10.77 -13.44
N HIS A 6 -21.14 11.66 -14.30
CA HIS A 6 -22.46 11.57 -14.94
C HIS A 6 -22.58 10.52 -16.05
N LYS A 7 -21.63 9.58 -16.19
CA LYS A 7 -21.63 8.62 -17.30
C LYS A 7 -22.25 7.26 -17.02
N THR A 8 -22.36 6.83 -15.76
CA THR A 8 -23.05 5.60 -15.39
C THR A 8 -23.60 5.79 -13.97
N GLY A 9 -24.87 5.50 -13.71
CA GLY A 9 -25.46 5.65 -12.37
C GLY A 9 -24.89 4.72 -11.28
N ALA A 10 -23.74 4.08 -11.53
CA ALA A 10 -23.04 3.18 -10.62
C ALA A 10 -21.86 3.91 -9.96
N ALA A 11 -21.64 3.69 -8.67
CA ALA A 11 -20.48 4.22 -7.98
C ALA A 11 -19.19 3.67 -8.61
N ARG A 12 -18.20 4.53 -8.88
CA ARG A 12 -16.88 4.07 -9.36
C ARG A 12 -16.31 2.98 -8.43
N PRO A 13 -15.68 1.93 -8.98
CA PRO A 13 -15.09 0.83 -8.20
C PRO A 13 -14.05 1.32 -7.19
N LEU A 14 -13.77 0.49 -6.17
CA LEU A 14 -12.68 0.76 -5.23
C LEU A 14 -11.32 0.39 -5.84
N ILE A 15 -10.27 1.03 -5.36
CA ILE A 15 -8.88 0.72 -5.64
C ILE A 15 -8.19 0.34 -4.33
N LEU A 16 -7.83 -0.93 -4.19
CA LEU A 16 -7.39 -1.53 -2.95
C LEU A 16 -5.94 -1.98 -3.08
N GLN A 17 -5.04 -1.30 -2.38
CA GLN A 17 -3.66 -1.74 -2.26
C GLN A 17 -3.57 -2.88 -1.25
N ILE A 18 -3.12 -4.04 -1.74
CA ILE A 18 -2.99 -5.30 -1.00
C ILE A 18 -1.55 -5.83 -1.00
N GLY A 19 -0.59 -5.05 -1.49
CA GLY A 19 0.84 -5.34 -1.33
C GLY A 19 1.39 -4.90 0.02
N PHE A 20 2.71 -4.85 0.12
CA PHE A 20 3.36 -4.58 1.40
C PHE A 20 3.48 -3.09 1.70
N ASN A 21 3.38 -2.73 2.99
CA ASN A 21 3.82 -1.42 3.45
C ASN A 21 5.29 -1.21 3.06
N ARG A 22 5.71 0.04 2.83
CA ARG A 22 7.08 0.38 2.37
C ARG A 22 7.43 -0.06 0.94
N CYS A 23 6.46 -0.54 0.14
CA CYS A 23 6.60 -0.76 -1.29
C CYS A 23 6.01 0.40 -2.13
N GLY A 24 6.23 1.65 -1.73
CA GLY A 24 5.69 2.81 -2.45
C GLY A 24 4.23 3.14 -2.15
N THR A 25 3.69 2.71 -1.01
CA THR A 25 2.29 2.94 -0.61
C THR A 25 1.92 4.43 -0.57
N LEU A 26 2.82 5.30 -0.08
CA LEU A 26 2.61 6.75 -0.08
C LEU A 26 2.65 7.35 -1.50
N SER A 27 3.58 6.90 -2.35
CA SER A 27 3.64 7.37 -3.75
C SER A 27 2.37 6.99 -4.51
N PHE A 28 1.86 5.78 -4.26
CA PHE A 28 0.59 5.33 -4.81
C PHE A 28 -0.59 6.15 -4.31
N HIS A 29 -0.70 6.37 -2.99
CA HIS A 29 -1.73 7.23 -2.42
C HIS A 29 -1.75 8.60 -3.08
N ARG A 30 -0.58 9.24 -3.19
CA ARG A 30 -0.47 10.56 -3.77
C ARG A 30 -0.75 10.60 -5.27
N LEU A 31 -0.37 9.57 -6.03
CA LEU A 31 -0.77 9.44 -7.44
C LEU A 31 -2.30 9.49 -7.57
N MET A 32 -3.03 8.82 -6.67
CA MET A 32 -4.50 8.86 -6.68
C MET A 32 -5.02 10.27 -6.36
N GLU A 33 -4.53 10.89 -5.29
CA GLU A 33 -4.95 12.23 -4.89
C GLU A 33 -4.68 13.29 -5.97
N ASP A 34 -3.49 13.28 -6.56
CA ASP A 34 -3.09 14.25 -7.59
C ASP A 34 -3.87 14.05 -8.90
N ASN A 35 -4.44 12.87 -9.12
CA ASN A 35 -5.39 12.58 -10.20
C ASN A 35 -6.86 12.83 -9.81
N GLY A 36 -7.12 13.46 -8.65
CA GLY A 36 -8.46 13.78 -8.18
C GLY A 36 -9.28 12.55 -7.75
N ILE A 37 -8.63 11.42 -7.47
CA ILE A 37 -9.26 10.21 -6.93
C ILE A 37 -9.21 10.29 -5.41
N PRO A 38 -10.36 10.37 -4.71
CA PRO A 38 -10.37 10.41 -3.25
C PRO A 38 -9.67 9.19 -2.66
N ALA A 39 -8.61 9.40 -1.90
CA ALA A 39 -7.76 8.33 -1.39
C ALA A 39 -7.54 8.46 0.11
N LEU A 40 -7.38 7.33 0.79
CA LEU A 40 -7.07 7.27 2.22
C LEU A 40 -5.86 6.38 2.46
N HIS A 41 -4.90 6.91 3.21
CA HIS A 41 -3.64 6.25 3.53
C HIS A 41 -3.55 5.98 5.03
N TRP A 42 -3.71 4.72 5.43
CA TRP A 42 -3.73 4.14 6.80
C TRP A 42 -4.66 4.77 7.86
N GLN A 43 -4.89 6.08 7.86
CA GLN A 43 -5.65 6.81 8.87
C GLN A 43 -6.23 8.12 8.31
N GLU A 44 -7.42 8.50 8.78
CA GLU A 44 -8.04 9.80 8.51
C GLU A 44 -7.40 10.94 9.32
N PRO A 45 -7.53 12.20 8.88
CA PRO A 45 -7.05 13.36 9.64
C PRO A 45 -7.54 13.40 11.10
N GLU A 46 -8.77 12.94 11.35
CA GLU A 46 -9.41 12.87 12.67
C GLU A 46 -8.88 11.71 13.54
N GLY A 47 -8.00 10.85 12.99
CA GLY A 47 -7.29 9.81 13.72
C GLY A 47 -7.89 8.41 13.62
N ARG A 48 -8.99 8.20 12.88
CA ARG A 48 -9.54 6.84 12.68
C ARG A 48 -8.64 6.03 11.75
N ASN A 49 -8.05 4.94 12.24
CA ASN A 49 -7.21 4.04 11.43
C ASN A 49 -8.06 3.05 10.63
N VAL A 50 -7.78 2.94 9.32
CA VAL A 50 -8.55 2.13 8.38
C VAL A 50 -8.51 0.65 8.75
N ALA A 51 -7.35 0.11 9.13
CA ALA A 51 -7.20 -1.30 9.45
C ALA A 51 -8.02 -1.69 10.71
N GLN A 52 -8.05 -0.83 11.72
CA GLN A 52 -8.86 -1.04 12.92
C GLN A 52 -10.36 -1.01 12.61
N VAL A 53 -10.82 -0.02 11.84
CA VAL A 53 -12.22 0.08 11.42
C VAL A 53 -12.61 -1.13 10.57
N MET A 54 -11.75 -1.55 9.65
CA MET A 54 -11.98 -2.71 8.79
C MET A 54 -12.19 -4.00 9.58
N VAL A 55 -11.31 -4.29 10.54
CA VAL A 55 -11.46 -5.50 11.39
C VAL A 55 -12.74 -5.42 12.22
N SER A 56 -13.07 -4.24 12.75
CA SER A 56 -14.30 -4.01 13.51
C SER A 56 -15.55 -4.25 12.65
N ASN A 57 -15.59 -3.71 11.43
CA ASN A 57 -16.68 -3.90 10.49
C ASN A 57 -16.87 -5.38 10.13
N LEU A 58 -15.78 -6.07 9.78
CA LEU A 58 -15.83 -7.50 9.46
C LEU A 58 -16.34 -8.32 10.65
N ALA A 59 -15.91 -8.01 11.87
CA ALA A 59 -16.41 -8.67 13.08
C ALA A 59 -17.91 -8.44 13.34
N MET A 60 -18.45 -7.31 12.86
CA MET A 60 -19.87 -6.97 12.92
C MET A 60 -20.69 -7.44 11.70
N GLY A 61 -20.09 -8.17 10.75
CA GLY A 61 -20.76 -8.60 9.51
C GLY A 61 -21.05 -7.45 8.53
N ARG A 62 -20.35 -6.32 8.67
CA ARG A 62 -20.44 -5.14 7.80
C ARG A 62 -19.43 -5.20 6.67
N LYS A 63 -19.57 -4.34 5.66
CA LYS A 63 -18.54 -4.27 4.61
C LYS A 63 -17.25 -3.67 5.19
N PRO A 64 -16.07 -4.09 4.68
CA PRO A 64 -14.77 -3.67 5.22
C PRO A 64 -14.60 -2.15 5.40
N PHE A 65 -15.21 -1.33 4.54
CA PHE A 65 -15.01 0.12 4.50
C PHE A 65 -16.27 0.93 4.79
N ASP A 66 -17.29 0.33 5.40
CA ASP A 66 -18.44 1.07 5.91
C ASP A 66 -17.95 2.17 6.88
N GLY A 67 -18.42 3.42 6.69
CA GLY A 67 -17.97 4.59 7.42
C GLY A 67 -16.83 5.40 6.75
N PHE A 68 -16.40 5.00 5.54
CA PHE A 68 -15.46 5.74 4.68
C PHE A 68 -16.11 6.15 3.35
N GLU A 69 -17.38 6.55 3.40
CA GLU A 69 -18.15 6.96 2.23
C GLU A 69 -17.45 8.11 1.50
N GLY A 70 -17.23 7.95 0.20
CA GLY A 70 -16.57 8.95 -0.64
C GLY A 70 -15.10 8.66 -0.93
N VAL A 71 -14.44 7.80 -0.15
CA VAL A 71 -13.11 7.28 -0.52
C VAL A 71 -13.23 6.31 -1.70
N ARG A 72 -12.23 6.30 -2.58
CA ARG A 72 -12.12 5.37 -3.72
C ARG A 72 -10.85 4.55 -3.69
N ALA A 73 -9.73 5.11 -3.23
CA ALA A 73 -8.48 4.37 -3.10
C ALA A 73 -8.07 4.19 -1.64
N PHE A 74 -7.74 2.95 -1.25
CA PHE A 74 -7.22 2.64 0.09
C PHE A 74 -5.80 2.10 -0.02
N SER A 75 -4.91 2.62 0.82
CA SER A 75 -3.51 2.19 0.84
C SER A 75 -2.93 2.13 2.25
N ASP A 76 -1.92 1.27 2.41
CA ASP A 76 -1.23 1.03 3.68
C ASP A 76 -2.21 0.70 4.80
N ILE A 77 -3.15 -0.22 4.53
CA ILE A 77 -4.19 -0.62 5.48
C ILE A 77 -3.54 -1.44 6.60
N ALA A 78 -2.84 -0.76 7.51
CA ALA A 78 -2.03 -1.39 8.55
C ALA A 78 -2.13 -0.62 9.88
N PHE A 79 -1.87 -1.35 10.97
CA PHE A 79 -1.78 -0.80 12.31
C PHE A 79 -0.74 -1.57 13.13
N LEU A 80 0.07 -0.86 13.92
CA LEU A 80 1.03 -1.44 14.87
C LEU A 80 1.28 -0.48 16.04
N ASN A 81 0.98 -0.92 17.26
CA ASN A 81 1.23 -0.14 18.49
C ASN A 81 2.22 -0.79 19.47
N GLY A 82 2.63 -2.03 19.22
CA GLY A 82 3.52 -2.79 20.09
C GLY A 82 2.81 -3.75 21.06
N GLN A 83 1.48 -3.83 20.97
CA GLN A 83 0.66 -4.85 21.63
C GLN A 83 -0.07 -5.70 20.58
N MET A 84 -0.42 -5.11 19.45
CA MET A 84 -1.04 -5.80 18.33
C MET A 84 -0.58 -5.24 16.99
N MET A 85 -0.74 -6.05 15.96
CA MET A 85 -0.56 -5.67 14.57
C MET A 85 -1.81 -6.09 13.80
N ILE A 86 -2.27 -5.19 12.93
CA ILE A 86 -3.26 -5.50 11.90
C ILE A 86 -2.57 -5.27 10.57
N ASP A 87 -2.56 -6.30 9.73
CA ASP A 87 -2.11 -6.21 8.35
C ASP A 87 -3.32 -6.44 7.44
N GLY A 88 -3.97 -5.35 7.04
CA GLY A 88 -5.22 -5.40 6.31
C GLY A 88 -5.05 -5.98 4.90
N ALA A 89 -3.86 -5.88 4.33
CA ALA A 89 -3.53 -6.52 3.05
C ALA A 89 -3.72 -8.05 3.10
N ARG A 90 -3.54 -8.68 4.27
CA ARG A 90 -3.77 -10.12 4.47
C ARG A 90 -5.24 -10.52 4.36
N LEU A 91 -6.18 -9.58 4.44
CA LEU A 91 -7.61 -9.83 4.31
C LEU A 91 -8.10 -9.70 2.86
N PHE A 92 -7.21 -9.76 1.87
CA PHE A 92 -7.52 -9.59 0.44
C PHE A 92 -8.66 -10.49 -0.08
N ARG A 93 -8.83 -11.70 0.47
CA ARG A 93 -9.95 -12.60 0.11
C ARG A 93 -11.30 -12.03 0.57
N SER A 94 -11.35 -11.50 1.79
CA SER A 94 -12.54 -10.83 2.33
C SER A 94 -12.82 -9.52 1.60
N LEU A 95 -11.77 -8.78 1.22
CA LEU A 95 -11.89 -7.58 0.40
C LEU A 95 -12.47 -7.91 -0.97
N HIS A 96 -11.97 -8.95 -1.64
CA HIS A 96 -12.49 -9.40 -2.93
C HIS A 96 -13.93 -9.89 -2.85
N ALA A 97 -14.27 -10.67 -1.83
CA ALA A 97 -15.65 -11.10 -1.62
C ALA A 97 -16.63 -9.93 -1.39
N ALA A 98 -16.19 -8.88 -0.68
CA ALA A 98 -17.02 -7.70 -0.40
C ALA A 98 -17.11 -6.71 -1.58
N TYR A 99 -16.07 -6.66 -2.42
CA TYR A 99 -15.93 -5.74 -3.55
C TYR A 99 -15.34 -6.48 -4.78
N PRO A 100 -16.14 -7.32 -5.45
CA PRO A 100 -15.67 -8.13 -6.57
C PRO A 100 -15.27 -7.30 -7.81
N ASP A 101 -15.79 -6.08 -7.93
CA ASP A 101 -15.49 -5.13 -9.00
C ASP A 101 -14.28 -4.24 -8.70
N ALA A 102 -13.69 -4.34 -7.51
CA ALA A 102 -12.57 -3.51 -7.11
C ALA A 102 -11.27 -3.85 -7.88
N TYR A 103 -10.41 -2.83 -7.97
CA TYR A 103 -9.04 -2.93 -8.45
C TYR A 103 -8.12 -3.36 -7.31
N PHE A 104 -7.43 -4.50 -7.46
CA PHE A 104 -6.49 -5.04 -6.47
C PHE A 104 -5.03 -4.77 -6.89
N PHE A 105 -4.38 -3.84 -6.19
CA PHE A 105 -3.00 -3.43 -6.44
C PHE A 105 -2.03 -4.17 -5.50
N PHE A 106 -1.31 -5.15 -6.03
CA PHE A 106 -0.27 -5.90 -5.32
C PHE A 106 1.12 -5.38 -5.67
N ASN A 107 1.56 -4.38 -4.90
CA ASN A 107 2.89 -3.79 -5.02
C ASN A 107 3.95 -4.50 -4.17
N THR A 108 5.05 -4.85 -4.83
CA THR A 108 6.23 -5.48 -4.24
C THR A 108 7.48 -4.67 -4.55
N ARG A 109 8.60 -5.07 -3.96
CA ARG A 109 9.97 -4.66 -4.29
C ARG A 109 10.92 -5.79 -3.86
N ASP A 110 12.22 -5.64 -4.06
CA ASP A 110 13.21 -6.56 -3.51
C ASP A 110 12.99 -6.78 -2.00
N LYS A 111 12.95 -8.05 -1.59
CA LYS A 111 12.62 -8.46 -0.23
C LYS A 111 13.63 -7.93 0.80
N SER A 112 14.92 -7.95 0.47
CA SER A 112 15.96 -7.50 1.39
C SER A 112 15.90 -5.98 1.60
N ASP A 113 15.67 -5.24 0.52
CA ASP A 113 15.41 -3.80 0.56
C ASP A 113 14.13 -3.45 1.33
N TRP A 114 13.07 -4.26 1.16
CA TRP A 114 11.83 -4.10 1.90
C TRP A 114 12.05 -4.28 3.40
N ILE A 115 12.73 -5.35 3.82
CA ILE A 115 13.06 -5.61 5.23
C ILE A 115 13.88 -4.43 5.80
N ALA A 116 14.90 -3.97 5.08
CA ALA A 116 15.73 -2.84 5.50
C ALA A 116 14.92 -1.54 5.63
N SER A 117 14.08 -1.23 4.64
CA SER A 117 13.19 -0.05 4.64
C SER A 117 12.17 -0.09 5.77
N ARG A 118 11.63 -1.26 6.08
CA ARG A 118 10.67 -1.49 7.17
C ARG A 118 11.34 -1.41 8.53
N ALA A 119 12.57 -1.93 8.67
CA ALA A 119 13.37 -1.80 9.87
C ALA A 119 13.71 -0.34 10.18
N ALA A 120 14.01 0.48 9.17
CA ALA A 120 14.29 1.91 9.33
C ALA A 120 13.03 2.78 9.53
N HIS A 121 11.83 2.24 9.31
CA HIS A 121 10.60 3.02 9.33
C HIS A 121 10.31 3.66 10.70
N ALA A 122 9.79 4.89 10.65
CA ALA A 122 9.55 5.72 11.82
C ALA A 122 10.79 5.82 12.74
N ASN A 123 11.96 6.07 12.13
CA ASN A 123 13.26 6.12 12.80
C ASN A 123 13.56 4.86 13.65
N GLY A 124 13.21 3.70 13.11
CA GLY A 124 13.37 2.40 13.78
C GLY A 124 12.33 2.06 14.83
N THR A 125 11.41 2.98 15.17
CA THR A 125 10.38 2.70 16.18
C THR A 125 9.38 1.64 15.72
N PHE A 126 9.18 1.47 14.41
CA PHE A 126 8.33 0.40 13.88
C PHE A 126 8.88 -0.99 14.22
N LEU A 127 10.18 -1.22 14.00
CA LEU A 127 10.86 -2.46 14.39
C LEU A 127 10.75 -2.69 15.90
N LYS A 128 11.04 -1.67 16.72
CA LYS A 128 10.94 -1.76 18.18
C LYS A 128 9.53 -2.16 18.65
N ARG A 129 8.48 -1.57 18.06
CA ARG A 129 7.10 -1.94 18.37
C ARG A 129 6.81 -3.38 17.95
N PHE A 130 7.27 -3.79 16.78
CA PHE A 130 7.06 -5.17 16.31
C PHE A 130 7.76 -6.18 17.22
N CYS A 131 9.03 -5.95 17.60
CA CYS A 131 9.76 -6.76 18.58
C CYS A 131 9.02 -6.84 19.92
N LYS A 132 8.53 -5.70 20.44
CA LYS A 132 7.75 -5.66 21.68
C LYS A 132 6.49 -6.54 21.60
N MET A 133 5.77 -6.46 20.48
CA MET A 133 4.54 -7.23 20.28
C MET A 133 4.81 -8.73 20.14
N SER A 134 5.84 -9.10 19.37
CA SER A 134 6.13 -10.49 19.03
C SER A 134 6.98 -11.22 20.07
N GLY A 135 7.65 -10.50 20.96
CA GLY A 135 8.65 -11.05 21.87
C GLY A 135 9.97 -11.44 21.18
N LEU A 136 10.12 -11.13 19.89
CA LEU A 136 11.33 -11.42 19.12
C LEU A 136 12.37 -10.32 19.27
N ASP A 137 13.65 -10.69 19.18
CA ASP A 137 14.72 -9.74 18.95
C ASP A 137 14.68 -9.18 17.51
N GLU A 138 15.58 -8.26 17.17
CA GLU A 138 15.58 -7.64 15.85
C GLU A 138 15.87 -8.63 14.71
N ALA A 139 16.71 -9.63 14.95
CA ALA A 139 17.05 -10.64 13.95
C ALA A 139 15.85 -11.55 13.66
N GLY A 140 15.22 -12.05 14.73
CA GLY A 140 13.99 -12.83 14.65
C GLY A 140 12.84 -12.04 14.03
N ALA A 141 12.69 -10.75 14.35
CA ALA A 141 11.69 -9.89 13.72
C ALA A 141 11.90 -9.75 12.21
N LYS A 142 13.14 -9.55 11.75
CA LYS A 142 13.47 -9.46 10.32
C LYS A 142 13.25 -10.79 9.60
N ALA A 143 13.60 -11.92 10.23
CA ALA A 143 13.33 -13.25 9.71
C ALA A 143 11.82 -13.52 9.57
N ALA A 144 11.04 -13.22 10.62
CA ALA A 144 9.59 -13.34 10.61
C ALA A 144 8.94 -12.47 9.52
N TRP A 145 9.43 -11.24 9.33
CA TRP A 145 8.99 -10.40 8.21
C TRP A 145 9.31 -11.03 6.86
N GLY A 146 10.47 -11.63 6.71
CA GLY A 146 10.83 -12.37 5.50
C GLY A 146 9.84 -13.50 5.19
N GLU A 147 9.45 -14.29 6.19
CA GLU A 147 8.44 -15.34 6.02
C GLU A 147 7.04 -14.77 5.73
N MET A 148 6.67 -13.66 6.36
CA MET A 148 5.43 -12.94 6.06
C MET A 148 5.39 -12.49 4.60
N PHE A 149 6.51 -11.99 4.09
CA PHE A 149 6.65 -11.56 2.71
C PHE A 149 6.42 -12.72 1.72
N ASP A 150 7.14 -13.81 1.90
CA ASP A 150 7.05 -14.96 0.99
C ASP A 150 5.65 -15.56 1.00
N ARG A 151 5.09 -15.77 2.19
CA ARG A 151 3.76 -16.35 2.37
C ARG A 151 2.67 -15.47 1.76
N HIS A 152 2.69 -14.17 2.02
CA HIS A 152 1.67 -13.28 1.46
C HIS A 152 1.76 -13.20 -0.06
N THR A 153 2.97 -13.14 -0.61
CA THR A 153 3.21 -13.15 -2.05
C THR A 153 2.65 -14.42 -2.69
N ALA A 154 3.02 -15.59 -2.18
CA ALA A 154 2.56 -16.87 -2.70
C ALA A 154 1.03 -16.99 -2.65
N GLU A 155 0.41 -16.57 -1.54
CA GLU A 155 -1.04 -16.65 -1.38
C GLU A 155 -1.82 -15.70 -2.29
N VAL A 156 -1.35 -14.46 -2.47
CA VAL A 156 -1.99 -13.48 -3.35
C VAL A 156 -1.88 -13.94 -4.80
N GLN A 157 -0.69 -14.36 -5.23
CA GLN A 157 -0.47 -14.85 -6.58
C GLN A 157 -1.31 -16.10 -6.87
N SER A 158 -1.33 -17.07 -5.94
CA SER A 158 -2.13 -18.28 -6.11
C SER A 158 -3.64 -17.97 -6.18
N TYR A 159 -4.13 -17.04 -5.37
CA TYR A 159 -5.54 -16.68 -5.36
C TYR A 159 -5.97 -15.93 -6.63
N PHE A 160 -5.24 -14.87 -7.01
CA PHE A 160 -5.58 -14.04 -8.16
C PHE A 160 -5.18 -14.65 -9.51
N ALA A 161 -4.43 -15.76 -9.52
CA ALA A 161 -4.28 -16.57 -10.73
C ALA A 161 -5.60 -17.25 -11.17
N MET A 162 -6.53 -17.44 -10.23
CA MET A 162 -7.79 -18.16 -10.46
C MET A 162 -9.03 -17.28 -10.29
N ALA A 163 -8.94 -16.23 -9.48
CA ALA A 163 -10.06 -15.34 -9.21
C ALA A 163 -10.32 -14.40 -10.40
N ASP A 164 -11.59 -14.22 -10.75
CA ASP A 164 -12.01 -13.14 -11.65
C ASP A 164 -11.93 -11.82 -10.88
N ALA A 165 -10.87 -11.06 -11.12
CA ALA A 165 -10.60 -9.80 -10.43
C ALA A 165 -9.78 -8.87 -11.31
N ARG A 166 -9.92 -7.57 -11.06
CA ARG A 166 -9.06 -6.55 -11.67
C ARG A 166 -7.76 -6.47 -10.90
N PHE A 167 -6.88 -7.44 -11.08
CA PHE A 167 -5.63 -7.58 -10.32
C PHE A 167 -4.43 -7.02 -11.08
N LEU A 168 -3.56 -6.29 -10.37
CA LEU A 168 -2.25 -5.85 -10.88
C LEU A 168 -1.15 -6.25 -9.90
N GLN A 169 -0.20 -7.05 -10.38
CA GLN A 169 1.11 -7.20 -9.75
C GLN A 169 2.07 -6.11 -10.26
N PHE A 170 2.63 -5.34 -9.33
CA PHE A 170 3.51 -4.21 -9.61
C PHE A 170 4.82 -4.33 -8.83
N ASP A 171 5.93 -4.48 -9.53
CA ASP A 171 7.26 -4.49 -8.95
C ASP A 171 7.85 -3.07 -8.99
N LEU A 172 7.97 -2.44 -7.81
CA LEU A 172 8.46 -1.07 -7.67
C LEU A 172 9.86 -0.86 -8.27
N ASP A 173 10.68 -1.90 -8.33
CA ASP A 173 12.05 -1.80 -8.82
C ASP A 173 12.14 -1.95 -10.35
N ARG A 174 11.05 -2.35 -11.02
CA ARG A 174 11.07 -2.74 -12.44
C ARG A 174 9.97 -2.12 -13.29
N ASP A 175 8.77 -1.94 -12.73
CA ASP A 175 7.61 -1.50 -13.46
C ASP A 175 7.54 0.03 -13.52
N ALA A 176 7.14 0.54 -14.69
CA ALA A 176 6.88 1.97 -14.89
C ALA A 176 5.48 2.35 -14.38
N PRO A 177 5.29 3.59 -13.86
CA PRO A 177 3.97 4.06 -13.38
C PRO A 177 2.85 4.02 -14.43
N SER A 178 3.18 4.05 -15.73
CA SER A 178 2.21 3.89 -16.81
C SER A 178 1.42 2.58 -16.70
N LYS A 179 2.03 1.52 -16.16
CA LYS A 179 1.36 0.24 -15.90
C LYS A 179 0.15 0.38 -14.96
N ILE A 180 0.22 1.31 -13.99
CA ILE A 180 -0.89 1.60 -13.08
C ILE A 180 -2.00 2.34 -13.83
N ALA A 181 -1.64 3.32 -14.68
CA ALA A 181 -2.59 4.09 -15.46
C ALA A 181 -3.34 3.21 -16.47
N ASP A 182 -2.62 2.37 -17.22
CA ASP A 182 -3.20 1.44 -18.19
C ASP A 182 -4.16 0.47 -17.51
N TRP A 183 -3.78 -0.06 -16.35
CA TRP A 183 -4.61 -0.97 -15.56
C TRP A 183 -5.90 -0.33 -15.07
N LEU A 184 -5.86 0.94 -14.63
CA LEU A 184 -7.02 1.68 -14.13
C LEU A 184 -7.88 2.32 -15.24
N SER A 185 -7.38 2.35 -16.49
CA SER A 185 -7.99 3.04 -17.63
C SER A 185 -9.45 2.71 -17.95
N PRO A 186 -10.01 1.51 -17.62
CA PRO A 186 -11.44 1.26 -17.84
C PRO A 186 -12.37 2.20 -17.06
N ASP A 187 -11.97 2.64 -15.86
CA ASP A 187 -12.83 3.43 -14.95
C ASP A 187 -12.19 4.74 -14.48
N PHE A 188 -10.87 4.91 -14.65
CA PHE A 188 -10.13 6.07 -14.19
C PHE A 188 -9.18 6.60 -15.24
N ALA A 189 -9.20 7.91 -15.46
CA ALA A 189 -8.14 8.61 -16.17
C ALA A 189 -7.02 8.94 -15.17
N VAL A 190 -5.86 8.30 -15.33
CA VAL A 190 -4.70 8.50 -14.46
C VAL A 190 -3.52 9.01 -15.27
N ASP A 191 -3.05 10.20 -14.96
CA ASP A 191 -1.79 10.75 -15.43
C ASP A 191 -0.65 10.15 -14.60
N ALA A 192 0.03 9.16 -15.19
CA ALA A 192 1.17 8.47 -14.60
C ALA A 192 2.39 9.38 -14.38
N SER A 193 2.47 10.53 -15.06
CA SER A 193 3.57 11.47 -14.87
C SER A 193 3.58 12.03 -13.44
N LEU A 194 2.42 12.10 -12.78
CA LEU A 194 2.28 12.59 -11.41
C LEU A 194 2.90 11.65 -10.35
N TRP A 195 3.35 10.45 -10.73
CA TRP A 195 4.02 9.54 -9.82
C TRP A 195 5.38 10.07 -9.34
N GLY A 196 5.57 10.16 -8.03
CA GLY A 196 6.89 10.40 -7.44
C GLY A 196 7.39 11.85 -7.47
N HIS A 197 6.51 12.83 -7.71
CA HIS A 197 6.85 14.25 -7.65
C HIS A 197 7.06 14.83 -6.23
N TYR A 198 7.19 13.98 -5.19
CA TYR A 198 7.26 14.42 -3.79
C TYR A 198 8.67 14.62 -3.23
N ASN A 199 9.69 14.60 -4.09
CA ASN A 199 11.07 14.93 -3.72
C ASN A 199 11.81 15.60 -4.88
N ARG A 200 11.51 16.87 -5.17
CA ARG A 200 12.39 17.74 -5.97
C ARG A 200 13.66 18.10 -5.16
N LYS A 201 14.42 17.07 -4.78
CA LYS A 201 15.84 17.05 -4.38
C LYS A 201 16.41 15.66 -4.67
N SER A 202 16.29 15.17 -5.91
CA SER A 202 17.09 14.05 -6.38
C SER A 202 18.34 14.58 -7.07
N GLN A 203 19.47 14.61 -6.37
CA GLN A 203 20.73 14.43 -7.09
C GLN A 203 20.90 12.93 -7.36
N PRO A 204 21.28 12.54 -8.60
CA PRO A 204 21.58 11.16 -8.96
C PRO A 204 22.60 10.51 -8.02
N ARG A 205 22.45 9.21 -7.77
CA ARG A 205 23.36 8.39 -6.94
C ARG A 205 24.83 8.47 -7.40
N ALA A 206 25.07 8.76 -8.68
CA ALA A 206 26.41 8.98 -9.24
C ALA A 206 27.11 10.23 -8.69
N LEU A 207 26.37 11.32 -8.45
CA LEU A 207 26.94 12.60 -7.96
C LEU A 207 27.34 12.58 -6.48
N ARG A 208 26.78 11.66 -5.68
CA ARG A 208 27.15 11.52 -4.26
C ARG A 208 28.53 10.90 -4.03
N ALA A 209 29.05 10.16 -5.01
CA ALA A 209 30.36 9.51 -4.89
C ALA A 209 31.52 10.48 -5.19
N GLU A 210 31.28 11.52 -5.99
CA GLU A 210 32.30 12.51 -6.37
C GLU A 210 32.47 13.59 -5.28
N THR A 211 31.38 14.04 -4.66
CA THR A 211 31.43 15.06 -3.58
C THR A 211 32.16 14.62 -2.31
N ASN A 212 32.32 13.31 -2.08
CA ASN A 212 33.07 12.79 -0.92
C ASN A 212 34.56 12.54 -1.20
N LYS A 213 35.02 12.65 -2.46
CA LYS A 213 36.45 12.58 -2.79
C LYS A 213 37.12 13.95 -2.77
N GLU A 214 36.39 15.04 -3.02
CA GLU A 214 36.94 16.40 -3.02
C GLU A 214 37.00 17.04 -1.62
N ALA A 215 36.28 16.50 -0.62
CA ALA A 215 36.27 17.03 0.75
C ALA A 215 37.35 16.41 1.67
N LEU A 216 38.22 15.55 1.15
CA LEU A 216 39.35 14.93 1.86
C LEU A 216 40.70 15.17 1.16
N GLY A 217 40.77 16.21 0.31
CA GLY A 217 42.01 16.74 -0.26
C GLY A 217 42.43 18.02 0.44
#